data_AF-A0A8T7M066-F1
#
_entry.id   AF-A0A8T7M066-F1
#
_cell.length_a   1.000
_cell.length_b   1.000
_cell.length_c   1.000
_cell.angle_alpha   90.00
_cell.angle_beta   90.00
_cell.angle_gamma   90.00
#
_symmetry.space_group_name_H-M   'P 1'
#
loop_
_entity.id
_entity.type
_entity.pdbx_description
1 polymer ?
#
loop_
_entity_poly.entity_id
_entity_poly.type
_entity_poly.pdbx_seq_one_letter_code
_entity_poly.pdbx_strand_id
1 'polypeptide(L)' 'MLEDGDFFGERALIQKIPRTAEVRTLTPCVFLVLYKDQFTNIMENSPQVLVKIREIMETRL' A
#
# COMPACT_ATOMS: atom_id res chain seq x y z
N MET A 1 -3.95 -13.50 -4.09
CA MET A 1 -2.91 -13.92 -3.12
C MET A 1 -1.79 -12.89 -3.21
N LEU A 2 -1.12 -12.55 -2.12
CA LEU A 2 0.01 -11.61 -2.15
C LEU A 2 1.31 -12.40 -2.19
N GLU A 3 2.27 -11.92 -2.96
CA GLU A 3 3.59 -12.55 -3.16
C GLU A 3 4.72 -11.57 -2.86
N ASP A 4 5.97 -12.04 -2.95
CA ASP A 4 7.14 -11.20 -2.69
C ASP A 4 7.17 -9.98 -3.62
N GLY A 5 7.37 -8.80 -3.02
CA GLY A 5 7.35 -7.52 -3.72
C GLY A 5 5.97 -6.85 -3.78
N ASP A 6 4.90 -7.53 -3.36
CA ASP A 6 3.61 -6.89 -3.17
C ASP A 6 3.60 -5.92 -1.98
N PHE A 7 2.63 -5.01 -2.02
CA PHE A 7 2.33 -4.07 -0.94
C PHE A 7 0.83 -4.04 -0.71
N PHE A 8 0.44 -3.69 0.51
CA PHE A 8 -0.96 -3.57 0.89
C PHE A 8 -1.15 -2.50 1.95
N GLY A 9 -2.39 -2.01 2.06
CA GLY A 9 -2.79 -1.03 3.06
C GLY A 9 -2.82 0.43 2.59
N GLU A 10 -2.37 0.67 1.37
CA GLU A 10 -2.39 1.95 0.67
C GLU A 10 -3.81 2.50 0.48
N ARG A 11 -4.80 1.62 0.25
CA ARG A 11 -6.21 2.02 0.05
C ARG A 11 -6.76 2.85 1.19
N ALA A 12 -6.51 2.41 2.44
CA ALA A 12 -6.96 3.12 3.62
C ALA A 12 -6.34 4.53 3.72
N LEU A 13 -5.07 4.67 3.30
CA LEU A 13 -4.35 5.94 3.35
C LEU A 13 -4.78 6.90 2.23
N ILE A 14 -4.92 6.40 1.00
CA ILE A 14 -5.27 7.20 -0.19
C ILE A 14 -6.74 7.63 -0.14
N GLN A 15 -7.64 6.70 0.17
CA GLN A 15 -9.09 6.96 0.18
C GLN A 15 -9.59 7.52 1.52
N LYS A 16 -8.71 7.57 2.55
CA LYS A 16 -9.05 8.00 3.92
C LYS A 16 -10.23 7.23 4.51
N ILE A 17 -10.24 5.91 4.29
CA ILE A 17 -11.25 4.98 4.80
C ILE A 17 -10.62 4.01 5.82
N PRO A 18 -11.44 3.36 6.68
CA PRO A 18 -10.95 2.29 7.54
C PRO A 18 -10.30 1.13 6.75
N ARG A 19 -9.52 0.30 7.43
CA ARG A 19 -8.99 -0.94 6.84
C ARG A 19 -10.15 -1.80 6.34
N THR A 20 -10.14 -2.14 5.05
CA THR A 20 -11.23 -2.87 4.38
C THR A 20 -11.00 -4.38 4.31
N ALA A 21 -9.80 -4.85 4.65
CA ALA A 21 -9.43 -6.26 4.60
C ALA A 21 -8.48 -6.60 5.75
N GLU A 22 -8.57 -7.85 6.21
CA GLU A 22 -7.59 -8.45 7.10
C GLU A 22 -6.50 -9.14 6.28
N VAL A 23 -5.25 -9.05 6.73
CA VAL A 23 -4.11 -9.75 6.13
C VAL A 23 -3.52 -10.68 7.16
N ARG A 24 -3.31 -11.94 6.77
CA ARG A 24 -2.68 -12.97 7.59
C ARG A 24 -1.55 -13.60 6.79
N THR A 25 -0.42 -13.83 7.43
CA THR A 25 0.72 -14.52 6.82
C THR A 25 0.43 -16.02 6.77
N LEU A 26 0.59 -16.64 5.60
CA LEU A 26 0.46 -18.10 5.44
C LEU A 26 1.77 -18.84 5.74
N THR A 27 2.88 -18.13 5.69
CA THR A 27 4.25 -18.59 5.94
C THR A 27 5.03 -17.50 6.70
N PRO A 28 6.23 -17.77 7.23
CA PRO A 28 7.10 -16.71 7.72
C PRO A 28 7.44 -15.71 6.60
N CYS A 29 7.24 -14.42 6.86
CA CYS A 29 7.46 -13.33 5.91
C CYS A 29 8.29 -12.21 6.54
N VAL A 30 9.00 -11.45 5.71
CA VAL A 30 9.69 -10.21 6.10
C VAL A 30 9.02 -9.04 5.40
N PHE A 31 8.73 -7.97 6.13
CA PHE A 31 8.04 -6.81 5.61
C PHE A 31 8.86 -5.54 5.79
N LEU A 32 8.78 -4.67 4.79
CA LEU A 32 9.07 -3.25 4.97
C LEU A 32 7.80 -2.54 5.43
N VAL A 33 7.92 -1.68 6.45
CA VAL A 33 6.81 -0.94 7.03
C VAL A 33 6.99 0.54 6.74
N LEU A 34 5.94 1.16 6.20
CA LEU A 34 5.87 2.59 5.97
C LEU A 34 4.70 3.16 6.76
N TYR A 35 4.99 4.05 7.72
CA TYR A 35 3.95 4.68 8.53
C TYR A 35 3.22 5.76 7.73
N LYS A 36 2.00 6.10 8.17
CA LYS A 36 1.13 7.08 7.51
C LYS A 36 1.86 8.39 7.17
N ASP A 37 2.56 8.97 8.14
CA ASP A 37 3.21 10.27 7.95
C ASP A 37 4.35 10.20 6.93
N GLN A 38 5.09 9.08 6.91
CA GLN A 38 6.14 8.84 5.92
C GLN A 38 5.54 8.62 4.53
N PHE A 39 4.45 7.86 4.43
CA PHE A 39 3.73 7.67 3.18
C PHE A 39 3.21 9.01 2.63
N THR A 40 2.54 9.80 3.47
CA THR A 40 2.05 11.14 3.12
C THR A 40 3.19 12.03 2.62
N ASN A 41 4.31 12.08 3.34
CA ASN A 41 5.48 12.86 2.94
C ASN A 41 6.03 12.42 1.58
N ILE A 42 6.10 11.12 1.28
CA ILE A 42 6.54 10.64 -0.03
C ILE A 42 5.54 11.05 -1.12
N MET A 43 4.24 10.96 -0.87
CA MET A 43 3.23 11.35 -1.86
C MET A 43 3.28 12.86 -2.18
N GLU A 44 3.54 13.69 -1.17
CA GLU A 44 3.66 15.14 -1.33
C GLU A 44 4.93 15.54 -2.09
N ASN A 45 6.06 14.88 -1.80
CA ASN A 45 7.36 15.20 -2.42
C ASN A 45 7.63 14.43 -3.72
N SER A 46 6.82 13.44 -4.07
CA SER A 46 6.99 12.63 -5.28
C SER A 46 5.65 12.20 -5.89
N PRO A 47 4.90 13.15 -6.52
CA PRO A 47 3.57 12.90 -7.07
C PRO A 47 3.49 11.73 -8.06
N GLN A 48 4.57 11.47 -8.81
CA GLN A 48 4.69 10.35 -9.75
C GLN A 48 4.54 8.98 -9.07
N VAL A 49 4.94 8.87 -7.80
CA VAL A 49 4.78 7.63 -7.02
C VAL A 49 3.30 7.37 -6.74
N LEU A 50 2.54 8.42 -6.41
CA LEU A 50 1.10 8.29 -6.19
C LEU A 50 0.36 7.81 -7.45
N VAL A 51 0.73 8.35 -8.62
CA VAL A 51 0.18 7.91 -9.91
C VAL A 51 0.45 6.43 -10.11
N LYS A 52 1.70 5.99 -9.91
CA LYS A 52 2.07 4.57 -10.07
C LYS A 52 1.33 3.65 -9.11
N ILE A 53 1.16 4.06 -7.85
CA ILE A 53 0.40 3.27 -6.87
C ILE A 53 -1.06 3.13 -7.31
N ARG A 54 -1.68 4.20 -7.81
CA ARG A 54 -3.08 4.15 -8.31
C ARG A 54 -3.24 3.22 -9.51
N GLU A 55 -2.32 3.26 -10.48
CA GLU A 55 -2.32 2.33 -11.61
C GLU A 55 -2.26 0.86 -11.16
N ILE A 56 -1.37 0.55 -10.21
CA ILE A 56 -1.25 -0.81 -9.66
C ILE A 56 -2.55 -1.22 -8.95
N MET A 57 -3.18 -0.31 -8.22
CA MET A 57 -4.46 -0.57 -7.54
C MET A 57 -5.60 -0.88 -8.51
N GLU A 58 -5.66 -0.21 -9.66
CA GLU A 58 -6.67 -0.46 -10.69
C GLU A 58 -6.48 -1.81 -11.39
N THR A 59 -5.24 -2.30 -11.44
CA THR A 59 -4.90 -3.58 -12.07
C THR A 59 -5.17 -4.78 -11.14
N ARG A 60 -5.34 -4.53 -9.84
CA ARG A 60 -5.69 -5.55 -8.83
C ARG A 60 -7.21 -5.71 -8.75
N LEU A 61 -7.79 -6.41 -9.74
CA LEU A 61 -9.17 -6.94 -9.72
C LEU A 61 -9.20 -8.39 -9.22
#